data_AF-A0A022XH09-F1
#
_entry.id   AF-A0A022XH09-F1
#
_cell.length_a   1.000
_cell.length_b   1.000
_cell.length_c   1.000
_cell.angle_alpha   90.00
_cell.angle_beta   90.00
_cell.angle_gamma   90.00
#
_symmetry.space_group_name_H-M   'P 1'
#
loop_
_entity.id
_entity.type
_entity.pdbx_description
1 polymer ?
#
loop_
_entity_poly.entity_id
_entity_poly.type
_entity_poly.pdbx_seq_one_letter_code
_entity_poly.pdbx_strand_id
1 'polypeptide(L)'
;MSQSHALSDDQVAGELRKMTAFIRQEALEKAREINLKADEEFAIEKSKLVRQEIASIDQLYEKKFKQASMSQQITKSTLANKTRLRVLSARQQLLDELFERARGEVTTAATGKKGANYEKTLAGLILEGLYALNESKVQVRARKADYAAVRKAAENASKEFKDKVGREATVEIDEREPLAQDSYV
;
A
#
# COMPACT_ATOMS: atom_id res chain seq x y z
N MET A 1 80.36 46.63 65.79
CA MET A 1 81.23 45.52 65.39
C MET A 1 81.18 45.43 63.87
N SER A 2 82.22 45.94 63.19
CA SER A 2 82.35 45.90 61.74
C SER A 2 82.34 44.43 61.29
N GLN A 3 81.35 44.03 60.50
CA GLN A 3 81.35 42.72 59.85
C GLN A 3 82.45 42.76 58.79
N SER A 4 83.43 41.87 58.92
CA SER A 4 84.45 41.64 57.91
C SER A 4 83.80 41.01 56.69
N HIS A 5 83.36 41.83 55.74
CA HIS A 5 82.95 41.36 54.42
C HIS A 5 84.19 41.03 53.58
N ALA A 6 84.22 39.84 52.98
CA ALA A 6 85.26 39.42 52.03
C ALA A 6 85.16 40.12 50.66
N LEU A 7 84.08 40.87 50.44
CA LEU A 7 83.74 41.62 49.24
C LEU A 7 83.32 43.02 49.65
N SER A 8 83.54 44.03 48.82
CA SER A 8 83.05 45.38 49.11
C SER A 8 81.52 45.44 49.05
N ASP A 9 80.89 46.37 49.79
CA ASP A 9 79.42 46.51 49.80
C ASP A 9 78.83 46.71 48.38
N ASP A 10 79.59 47.32 47.48
CA ASP A 10 79.21 47.50 46.07
C ASP A 10 79.22 46.18 45.28
N GLN A 11 80.16 45.26 45.60
CA GLN A 11 80.17 43.90 45.05
C GLN A 11 78.98 43.07 45.58
N VAL A 12 78.63 43.22 46.87
CA VAL A 12 77.45 42.57 47.46
C VAL A 12 76.15 43.06 46.81
N ALA A 13 76.01 44.37 46.60
CA ALA A 13 74.87 44.95 45.90
C ALA A 13 74.78 44.49 44.43
N GLY A 14 75.92 44.35 43.75
CA GLY A 14 76.00 43.78 42.41
C GLY A 14 75.51 42.33 42.33
N GLU A 15 75.90 41.50 43.29
CA GLU A 15 75.52 40.08 43.32
C GLU A 15 74.03 39.89 43.68
N LEU A 16 73.49 40.70 44.60
CA LEU A 16 72.05 40.71 44.91
C LEU A 16 71.21 41.14 43.70
N ARG A 17 71.69 42.09 42.88
CA ARG A 17 71.03 42.45 41.61
C ARG A 17 71.05 41.31 40.61
N LYS A 18 72.15 40.57 40.49
CA LYS A 18 72.22 39.37 39.63
C LYS A 18 71.26 38.28 40.10
N MET A 19 71.22 37.99 41.40
CA MET A 19 70.27 37.01 41.96
C MET A 19 68.81 37.43 41.71
N THR A 20 68.48 38.72 41.89
CA THR A 20 67.13 39.22 41.62
C THR A 20 66.77 39.13 40.13
N ALA A 21 67.72 39.44 39.24
CA ALA A 21 67.53 39.30 37.80
C ALA A 21 67.34 37.84 37.38
N PHE A 22 68.10 36.91 37.97
CA PHE A 22 67.94 35.48 37.75
C PHE A 22 66.56 34.99 38.17
N ILE A 23 66.11 35.30 39.39
CA ILE A 23 64.78 34.93 39.89
C ILE A 23 63.67 35.47 38.97
N ARG A 24 63.82 36.72 38.51
CA ARG A 24 62.86 37.33 37.59
C ARG A 24 62.85 36.62 36.23
N GLN A 25 64.01 36.25 35.69
CA GLN A 25 64.12 35.55 34.43
C GLN A 25 63.52 34.13 34.52
N GLU A 26 63.80 33.40 35.59
CA GLU A 26 63.23 32.08 35.86
C GLU A 26 61.71 32.14 35.98
N ALA A 27 61.17 33.14 36.69
CA ALA A 27 59.72 33.36 36.78
C ALA A 27 59.09 33.67 35.41
N LEU A 28 59.76 34.46 34.56
CA LEU A 28 59.30 34.76 33.21
C LEU A 28 59.34 33.54 32.27
N GLU A 29 60.35 32.69 32.38
CA GLU A 29 60.41 31.43 31.64
C GLU A 29 59.31 30.47 32.08
N LYS A 30 59.09 30.33 33.38
CA LYS A 30 58.01 29.48 33.91
C LYS A 30 56.62 29.99 33.50
N ALA A 31 56.41 31.30 33.49
CA ALA A 31 55.16 31.88 32.99
C ALA A 31 54.96 31.61 31.49
N ARG A 32 56.02 31.70 30.68
CA ARG A 32 55.95 31.38 29.25
C ARG A 32 55.66 29.90 29.00
N GLU A 33 56.28 29.00 29.77
CA GLU A 33 56.01 27.57 29.68
C GLU A 33 54.55 27.25 30.02
N ILE A 34 54.00 27.85 31.07
CA ILE A 34 52.59 27.67 31.46
C ILE A 34 51.66 28.15 30.34
N ASN A 35 51.92 29.33 29.77
CA ASN A 35 51.09 29.85 28.67
C ASN A 35 51.16 28.96 27.43
N LEU A 36 52.35 28.48 27.05
CA LEU A 36 52.50 27.59 25.91
C LEU A 36 51.73 26.27 26.11
N LYS A 37 51.84 25.68 27.30
CA LYS A 37 51.07 24.47 27.64
C LYS A 37 49.57 24.72 27.66
N ALA A 38 49.13 25.87 28.16
CA ALA A 38 47.71 26.24 28.15
C ALA A 38 47.16 26.37 26.72
N ASP A 39 47.91 26.95 25.80
CA ASP A 39 47.52 27.05 24.39
C ASP A 39 47.47 25.68 23.69
N GLU A 40 48.43 24.81 23.97
CA GLU A 40 48.45 23.43 23.48
C GLU A 40 47.24 22.63 23.99
N GLU A 41 46.98 22.67 25.31
CA GLU A 41 45.84 21.99 25.92
C GLU A 41 44.51 22.54 25.42
N PHE A 42 44.40 23.87 25.26
CA PHE A 42 43.22 24.51 24.68
C PHE A 42 42.93 24.00 23.26
N ALA A 43 43.95 23.93 22.41
CA ALA A 43 43.80 23.44 21.04
C ALA A 43 43.37 21.96 21.00
N ILE A 44 43.91 21.13 21.90
CA ILE A 44 43.58 19.72 22.02
C ILE A 44 42.13 19.52 22.50
N GLU A 45 41.74 20.17 23.61
CA GLU A 45 40.40 20.02 24.18
C GLU A 45 39.33 20.62 23.26
N LYS A 46 39.58 21.78 22.64
CA LYS A 46 38.68 22.32 21.62
C LYS A 46 38.48 21.33 20.48
N SER A 47 39.56 20.76 19.95
CA SER A 47 39.47 19.80 18.83
C SER A 47 38.73 18.52 19.24
N LYS A 48 38.94 18.06 20.48
CA LYS A 48 38.25 16.89 21.04
C LYS A 48 36.75 17.12 21.18
N LEU A 49 36.34 18.24 21.79
CA LEU A 49 34.93 18.61 21.93
C LEU A 49 34.24 18.73 20.58
N VAL A 50 34.86 19.42 19.62
CA VAL A 50 34.30 19.58 18.26
C VAL A 50 34.15 18.22 17.58
N ARG A 51 35.14 17.33 17.65
CA ARG A 51 35.05 15.99 17.06
C ARG A 51 33.95 15.13 17.70
N GLN A 52 33.79 15.21 19.03
CA GLN A 52 32.74 14.48 19.74
C GLN A 52 31.35 14.94 19.32
N GLU A 53 31.13 16.26 19.23
CA GLU A 53 29.83 16.79 18.80
C GLU A 53 29.54 16.51 17.32
N ILE A 54 30.55 16.60 16.44
CA ILE A 54 30.39 16.19 15.03
C ILE A 54 29.94 14.73 14.95
N ALA A 55 30.59 13.82 15.67
CA ALA A 55 30.21 12.41 15.67
C ALA A 55 28.78 12.19 16.18
N SER A 56 28.35 12.93 17.20
CA SER A 56 26.97 12.90 17.72
C SER A 56 25.95 13.39 16.67
N ILE A 57 26.27 14.51 16.00
CA ILE A 57 25.45 15.08 14.92
C ILE A 57 25.35 14.10 13.75
N ASP A 58 26.46 13.50 13.32
CA ASP A 58 26.49 12.54 12.21
C ASP A 58 25.60 11.33 12.51
N GLN A 59 25.67 10.77 13.72
CA GLN A 59 24.81 9.66 14.14
C GLN A 59 23.32 10.04 14.15
N LEU A 60 22.99 11.25 14.59
CA LEU A 60 21.61 11.75 14.57
C LEU A 60 21.11 11.95 13.14
N TYR A 61 21.95 12.50 12.25
CA TYR A 61 21.61 12.69 10.85
C TYR A 61 21.46 11.35 10.13
N GLU A 62 22.31 10.37 10.39
CA GLU A 62 22.21 9.04 9.80
C GLU A 62 20.87 8.38 10.17
N LYS A 63 20.46 8.47 11.45
CA LYS A 63 19.16 7.97 11.91
C LYS A 63 17.99 8.68 11.21
N LYS A 64 18.03 10.02 11.14
CA LYS A 64 17.00 10.82 10.45
C LYS A 64 16.93 10.48 8.96
N PHE A 65 18.08 10.33 8.31
CA PHE A 65 18.17 10.00 6.90
C PHE A 65 17.59 8.61 6.60
N LYS A 66 17.95 7.60 7.41
CA LYS A 66 17.38 6.25 7.31
C LYS A 66 15.86 6.25 7.47
N GLN A 67 15.34 6.98 8.46
CA GLN A 67 13.89 7.11 8.68
C GLN A 67 13.18 7.80 7.51
N ALA A 68 13.73 8.91 7.01
CA ALA A 68 13.18 9.63 5.88
C ALA A 68 13.18 8.78 4.60
N SER A 69 14.28 8.07 4.32
CA SER A 69 14.39 7.16 3.17
C SER A 69 13.36 6.03 3.26
N MET A 70 13.19 5.42 4.44
CA MET A 70 12.18 4.38 4.65
C MET A 70 10.76 4.92 4.44
N SER A 71 10.44 6.10 5.01
CA SER A 71 9.15 6.76 4.83
C SER A 71 8.85 7.06 3.35
N GLN A 72 9.86 7.52 2.60
CA GLN A 72 9.73 7.75 1.17
C GLN A 72 9.46 6.45 0.39
N GLN A 73 10.13 5.36 0.77
CA GLN A 73 9.91 4.04 0.15
C GLN A 73 8.52 3.49 0.45
N ILE A 74 8.03 3.64 1.69
CA ILE A 74 6.66 3.26 2.08
C ILE A 74 5.65 4.08 1.29
N THR A 75 5.84 5.40 1.18
CA THR A 75 4.96 6.29 0.42
C THR A 75 4.91 5.88 -1.05
N LYS A 76 6.06 5.61 -1.66
CA LYS A 76 6.16 5.15 -3.06
C LYS A 76 5.43 3.82 -3.25
N SER A 77 5.64 2.85 -2.35
CA SER A 77 4.97 1.54 -2.40
C SER A 77 3.45 1.67 -2.25
N THR A 78 3.02 2.48 -1.29
CA THR A 78 1.59 2.75 -1.02
C THR A 78 0.91 3.40 -2.22
N LEU A 79 1.58 4.39 -2.84
CA LEU A 79 1.07 5.05 -4.04
C LEU A 79 0.96 4.07 -5.22
N ALA A 80 1.98 3.24 -5.45
CA ALA A 80 1.97 2.23 -6.50
C ALA A 80 0.82 1.23 -6.30
N ASN A 81 0.62 0.72 -5.08
CA ASN A 81 -0.48 -0.20 -4.79
C ASN A 81 -1.85 0.49 -4.92
N LYS A 82 -1.99 1.74 -4.48
CA LYS A 82 -3.23 2.51 -4.66
C LYS A 82 -3.59 2.69 -6.13
N THR A 83 -2.60 2.99 -6.98
CA THR A 83 -2.80 3.09 -8.43
C THR A 83 -3.18 1.74 -9.02
N ARG A 84 -2.52 0.65 -8.61
CA ARG A 84 -2.88 -0.71 -9.05
C ARG A 84 -4.32 -1.07 -8.69
N LEU A 85 -4.74 -0.81 -7.45
CA LEU A 85 -6.11 -1.04 -7.00
C LEU A 85 -7.14 -0.20 -7.78
N ARG A 86 -6.82 1.05 -8.10
CA ARG A 86 -7.68 1.89 -8.96
C ARG A 86 -7.85 1.30 -10.35
N VAL A 87 -6.78 0.82 -10.97
CA VAL A 87 -6.86 0.17 -12.29
C VAL A 87 -7.69 -1.11 -12.23
N LEU A 88 -7.49 -1.94 -11.20
CA LEU A 88 -8.28 -3.16 -11.01
C LEU A 88 -9.77 -2.85 -10.79
N SER A 89 -10.08 -1.85 -9.96
CA SER A 89 -11.45 -1.41 -9.71
C SER A 89 -12.11 -0.89 -10.99
N ALA A 90 -11.41 -0.05 -11.76
CA ALA A 90 -11.93 0.45 -13.04
C ALA A 90 -12.18 -0.68 -14.05
N ARG A 91 -11.31 -1.70 -14.10
CA ARG A 91 -11.53 -2.90 -14.92
C ARG A 91 -12.79 -3.65 -14.50
N GLN A 92 -12.99 -3.84 -13.19
CA GLN A 92 -14.18 -4.52 -12.68
C GLN A 92 -15.45 -3.73 -13.03
N GLN A 93 -15.44 -2.41 -12.83
CA GLN A 93 -16.55 -1.53 -13.19
C GLN A 93 -16.92 -1.64 -14.67
N LEU A 94 -15.92 -1.67 -15.56
CA LEU A 94 -16.17 -1.85 -17.00
C LEU A 94 -16.79 -3.22 -17.32
N LEU A 95 -16.38 -4.28 -16.64
CA LEU A 95 -16.98 -5.61 -16.80
C LEU A 95 -18.41 -5.63 -16.27
N ASP A 96 -18.66 -5.04 -15.10
CA ASP A 96 -19.99 -4.96 -14.51
C ASP A 96 -20.93 -4.16 -15.42
N GLU A 97 -20.49 -3.01 -15.93
CA GLU A 97 -21.23 -2.23 -16.93
C GLU A 97 -21.50 -3.02 -18.22
N LEU A 98 -20.53 -3.81 -18.69
CA LEU A 98 -20.71 -4.66 -19.87
C LEU A 98 -21.77 -5.73 -19.63
N PHE A 99 -21.72 -6.40 -18.48
CA PHE A 99 -22.73 -7.40 -18.10
C PHE A 99 -24.10 -6.78 -17.92
N GLU A 100 -24.20 -5.58 -17.33
CA GLU A 100 -25.47 -4.86 -17.20
C GLU A 100 -26.04 -4.46 -18.56
N ARG A 101 -25.20 -3.99 -19.50
CA ARG A 101 -25.64 -3.72 -20.88
C ARG A 101 -26.10 -5.00 -21.58
N ALA A 102 -25.36 -6.09 -21.45
CA ALA A 102 -25.73 -7.38 -22.03
C ALA A 102 -27.05 -7.91 -21.44
N ARG A 103 -27.26 -7.80 -20.12
CA ARG A 103 -28.54 -8.12 -19.47
C ARG A 103 -29.68 -7.24 -19.98
N GLY A 104 -29.42 -5.95 -20.20
CA GLY A 104 -30.35 -5.03 -20.83
C GLY A 104 -30.74 -5.44 -22.24
N GLU A 105 -29.77 -5.88 -23.05
CA GLU A 105 -30.02 -6.42 -24.40
C GLU A 105 -30.84 -7.72 -24.35
N VAL A 106 -30.55 -8.64 -23.43
CA VAL A 106 -31.34 -9.86 -23.23
C VAL A 106 -32.78 -9.53 -22.82
N THR A 107 -32.96 -8.58 -21.91
CA THR A 107 -34.28 -8.11 -21.49
C THR A 107 -35.04 -7.47 -22.66
N THR A 108 -34.35 -6.69 -23.49
CA THR A 108 -34.92 -6.10 -24.71
C THR A 108 -35.26 -7.17 -25.75
N ALA A 109 -34.47 -8.24 -25.85
CA ALA A 109 -34.77 -9.37 -26.72
C ALA A 109 -36.00 -10.16 -26.25
N ALA A 110 -36.21 -10.25 -24.93
CA ALA A 110 -37.39 -10.87 -24.33
C ALA A 110 -38.67 -10.01 -24.45
N THR A 111 -38.56 -8.68 -24.36
CA THR A 111 -39.71 -7.75 -24.30
C THR A 111 -39.99 -6.97 -25.59
N GLY A 112 -39.04 -6.92 -26.52
CA GLY A 112 -39.12 -6.10 -27.73
C GLY A 112 -40.04 -6.67 -28.83
N LYS A 113 -40.21 -5.91 -29.93
CA LYS A 113 -41.02 -6.24 -31.12
C LYS A 113 -40.63 -7.56 -31.85
N LYS A 114 -39.67 -8.32 -31.34
CA LYS A 114 -39.23 -9.64 -31.80
C LYS A 114 -39.81 -10.79 -30.96
N GLY A 115 -41.02 -10.64 -30.40
CA GLY A 115 -41.70 -11.68 -29.61
C GLY A 115 -41.76 -13.08 -30.25
N ALA A 116 -41.69 -13.16 -31.59
CA ALA A 116 -41.60 -14.44 -32.31
C ALA A 116 -40.29 -15.23 -32.05
N ASN A 117 -39.19 -14.54 -31.74
CA ASN A 117 -37.94 -15.20 -31.37
C ASN A 117 -37.93 -15.66 -29.90
N TYR A 118 -38.68 -14.99 -29.03
CA TYR A 118 -38.72 -15.33 -27.61
C TYR A 118 -39.43 -16.67 -27.38
N GLU A 119 -40.60 -16.89 -27.97
CA GLU A 119 -41.31 -18.19 -27.88
C GLU A 119 -40.46 -19.36 -28.44
N LYS A 120 -39.75 -19.14 -29.56
CA LYS A 120 -38.83 -20.14 -30.14
C LYS A 120 -37.65 -20.42 -29.23
N THR A 121 -37.09 -19.39 -28.60
CA THR A 121 -35.96 -19.53 -27.67
C THR A 121 -36.40 -20.25 -26.39
N LEU A 122 -37.58 -19.91 -25.85
CA LEU A 122 -38.18 -20.61 -24.71
C LEU A 122 -38.42 -22.09 -25.01
N ALA A 123 -38.95 -22.43 -26.20
CA ALA A 123 -39.13 -23.82 -26.59
C ALA A 123 -37.79 -24.58 -26.64
N GLY A 124 -36.73 -23.95 -27.14
CA GLY A 124 -35.38 -24.53 -27.13
C GLY A 124 -34.81 -24.75 -25.72
N LEU A 125 -34.96 -23.77 -24.82
CA LEU A 125 -34.50 -23.87 -23.43
C LEU A 125 -35.26 -24.95 -22.64
N ILE A 126 -36.58 -25.04 -22.83
CA ILE A 126 -37.39 -26.10 -22.22
C ILE A 126 -36.97 -27.47 -22.76
N LEU A 127 -36.74 -27.59 -24.07
CA LEU A 127 -36.29 -28.83 -24.70
C LEU A 127 -34.91 -29.27 -24.18
N GLU A 128 -33.97 -28.34 -24.00
CA GLU A 128 -32.67 -28.61 -23.40
C GLU A 128 -32.81 -29.15 -21.96
N GLY A 129 -33.68 -28.53 -21.16
CA GLY A 129 -34.02 -29.02 -19.82
C GLY A 129 -34.65 -30.42 -19.84
N LEU A 130 -35.54 -30.69 -20.79
CA LEU A 130 -36.16 -32.02 -20.97
C LEU A 130 -35.12 -33.08 -21.33
N TYR A 131 -34.15 -32.78 -22.19
CA TYR A 131 -33.05 -33.69 -22.50
C TYR A 131 -32.13 -33.93 -21.30
N ALA A 132 -31.85 -32.91 -20.51
CA ALA A 132 -30.99 -33.02 -19.33
C ALA A 132 -31.64 -33.86 -18.21
N LEU A 133 -32.95 -33.69 -17.99
CA LEU A 133 -33.69 -34.39 -16.94
C LEU A 133 -34.10 -35.82 -17.36
N ASN A 134 -34.57 -36.01 -18.60
CA ASN A 134 -35.02 -37.29 -19.15
C ASN A 134 -36.04 -38.04 -18.28
N GLU A 135 -36.92 -37.30 -17.61
CA GLU A 135 -38.00 -37.83 -16.77
C GLU A 135 -39.36 -37.72 -17.46
N SER A 136 -40.32 -38.55 -17.03
CA SER A 136 -41.66 -38.58 -17.60
C SER A 136 -42.55 -37.44 -17.14
N LYS A 137 -42.24 -36.79 -16.01
CA LYS A 137 -42.96 -35.62 -15.49
C LYS A 137 -41.95 -34.54 -15.08
N VAL A 138 -42.08 -33.35 -15.66
CA VAL A 138 -41.18 -32.23 -15.38
C VAL A 138 -42.00 -31.01 -15.00
N GLN A 139 -41.62 -30.35 -13.91
CA GLN A 139 -42.23 -29.10 -13.46
C GLN A 139 -41.37 -27.91 -13.90
N VAL A 140 -42.00 -26.92 -14.54
CA VAL A 140 -41.34 -25.69 -15.00
C VAL A 140 -41.85 -24.52 -14.17
N ARG A 141 -40.92 -23.80 -13.53
CA ARG A 141 -41.20 -22.51 -12.89
C ARG A 141 -40.89 -21.39 -13.87
N ALA A 142 -41.83 -20.46 -13.99
CA ALA A 142 -41.73 -19.33 -14.91
C ALA A 142 -42.21 -18.05 -14.23
N ARG A 143 -41.93 -16.90 -14.85
CA ARG A 143 -42.50 -15.61 -14.42
C ARG A 143 -43.98 -15.56 -14.79
N LYS A 144 -44.79 -14.89 -13.95
CA LYS A 144 -46.24 -14.75 -14.17
C LYS A 144 -46.60 -14.12 -15.52
N ALA A 145 -45.78 -13.21 -16.02
CA ALA A 145 -45.98 -12.56 -17.32
C ALA A 145 -45.82 -13.53 -18.50
N ASP A 146 -45.05 -14.62 -18.33
CA ASP A 146 -44.63 -15.51 -19.40
C ASP A 146 -45.44 -16.82 -19.46
N TYR A 147 -46.38 -17.06 -18.53
CA TYR A 147 -47.15 -18.32 -18.45
C TYR A 147 -47.85 -18.71 -19.76
N ALA A 148 -48.40 -17.74 -20.49
CA ALA A 148 -49.06 -18.00 -21.77
C ALA A 148 -48.07 -18.45 -22.86
N ALA A 149 -46.87 -17.86 -22.89
CA ALA A 149 -45.81 -18.21 -23.84
C ALA A 149 -45.17 -19.57 -23.47
N VAL A 150 -44.93 -19.81 -22.18
CA VAL A 150 -44.36 -21.06 -21.67
C VAL A 150 -45.27 -22.26 -21.94
N ARG A 151 -46.60 -22.11 -21.78
CA ARG A 151 -47.54 -23.21 -22.08
C ARG A 151 -47.46 -23.63 -23.56
N LYS A 152 -47.42 -22.67 -24.48
CA LYS A 152 -47.24 -22.94 -25.92
C LYS A 152 -45.87 -23.54 -26.25
N ALA A 153 -44.81 -23.01 -25.63
CA ALA A 153 -43.45 -23.51 -25.82
C ALA A 153 -43.28 -24.94 -25.28
N ALA A 154 -43.91 -25.27 -24.16
CA ALA A 154 -43.91 -26.59 -23.55
C ALA A 154 -44.61 -27.65 -24.41
N GLU A 155 -45.73 -27.31 -25.07
CA GLU A 155 -46.39 -28.22 -26.01
C GLU A 155 -45.50 -28.53 -27.23
N ASN A 156 -44.82 -27.52 -27.77
CA ASN A 156 -43.90 -27.69 -28.89
C ASN A 156 -42.65 -28.51 -28.48
N ALA A 157 -42.06 -28.21 -27.32
CA ALA A 157 -40.91 -28.95 -26.79
C ALA A 157 -41.26 -30.42 -26.47
N SER A 158 -42.45 -30.70 -25.95
CA SER A 158 -42.90 -32.07 -25.64
C SER A 158 -43.07 -32.92 -26.91
N LYS A 159 -43.56 -32.33 -28.01
CA LYS A 159 -43.63 -32.98 -29.32
C LYS A 159 -42.23 -33.29 -29.86
N GLU A 160 -41.32 -32.29 -29.86
CA GLU A 160 -39.94 -32.50 -30.32
C GLU A 160 -39.16 -33.51 -29.45
N PHE A 161 -39.42 -33.55 -28.14
CA PHE A 161 -38.83 -34.54 -27.24
C PHE A 161 -39.35 -35.94 -27.55
N LYS A 162 -40.66 -36.11 -27.75
CA LYS A 162 -41.27 -37.40 -28.13
C LYS A 162 -40.73 -37.90 -29.47
N ASP A 163 -40.57 -37.01 -30.45
CA ASP A 163 -40.08 -37.37 -31.78
C ASP A 163 -38.61 -37.81 -31.78
N LYS A 164 -37.76 -37.20 -30.93
CA LYS A 164 -36.31 -37.48 -30.89
C LYS A 164 -35.91 -38.56 -29.87
N VAL A 165 -36.60 -38.67 -28.73
CA VAL A 165 -36.24 -39.56 -27.61
C VAL A 165 -37.20 -40.74 -27.50
N GLY A 166 -38.39 -40.68 -28.12
CA GLY A 166 -39.37 -41.77 -28.12
C GLY A 166 -40.06 -41.98 -26.77
N ARG A 167 -39.89 -41.07 -25.80
CA ARG A 167 -40.54 -41.09 -24.48
C ARG A 167 -41.47 -39.90 -24.35
N GLU A 168 -42.61 -40.11 -23.69
CA GLU A 168 -43.54 -39.02 -23.37
C GLU A 168 -43.08 -38.33 -22.08
N ALA A 169 -42.85 -37.01 -22.18
CA ALA A 169 -42.60 -36.14 -21.04
C ALA A 169 -43.78 -35.18 -20.88
N THR A 170 -44.41 -35.19 -19.71
CA THR A 170 -45.47 -34.25 -19.34
C THR A 170 -44.85 -33.04 -18.66
N VAL A 171 -45.03 -31.85 -19.24
CA VAL A 171 -44.54 -30.59 -18.66
C VAL A 171 -45.67 -29.88 -17.94
N GLU A 172 -45.57 -29.73 -16.62
CA GLU A 172 -46.50 -28.99 -15.78
C GLU A 172 -45.88 -27.65 -15.35
N ILE A 173 -46.66 -26.56 -15.40
CA ILE A 173 -46.19 -25.26 -14.89
C ILE A 173 -46.51 -25.19 -13.40
N ASP A 174 -45.49 -24.96 -12.57
CA ASP A 174 -45.71 -24.75 -11.14
C ASP A 174 -46.08 -23.29 -10.87
N GLU A 175 -47.36 -23.08 -10.55
CA GLU A 175 -47.93 -21.77 -10.24
C GLU A 175 -47.81 -21.39 -8.74
N ARG A 176 -47.37 -22.31 -7.88
CA ARG A 176 -47.28 -22.11 -6.42
C ARG A 176 -46.08 -21.27 -6.02
N GLU A 177 -44.97 -21.38 -6.75
CA GLU A 177 -43.73 -20.63 -6.50
C GLU A 177 -43.19 -19.98 -7.79
N PRO A 178 -43.78 -18.85 -8.23
CA PRO A 178 -43.35 -18.16 -9.43
C PRO A 178 -41.96 -17.53 -9.28
N LEU A 179 -41.22 -17.44 -10.39
CA LEU A 179 -39.98 -16.68 -10.43
C LEU A 179 -40.25 -15.19 -10.18
N ALA A 180 -39.29 -14.50 -9.55
CA ALA A 180 -39.38 -13.07 -9.25
C ALA A 180 -39.55 -12.24 -10.54
N GLN A 181 -40.27 -11.12 -10.46
CA GLN A 181 -40.51 -10.24 -11.61
C GLN A 181 -39.21 -9.62 -12.17
N ASP A 182 -38.22 -9.39 -11.31
CA ASP A 182 -36.89 -8.87 -11.69
C ASP A 182 -35.89 -9.99 -12.06
N SER A 183 -36.34 -11.24 -12.14
CA SER A 183 -35.48 -12.31 -12.64
C SER A 183 -35.20 -12.08 -14.12
N TYR A 184 -33.92 -11.94 -14.47
CA TYR A 184 -33.42 -11.85 -15.85
C TYR A 184 -33.50 -13.19 -16.61
N VAL A 185 -34.01 -14.23 -15.94
CA VAL A 185 -34.28 -15.58 -16.44
C VAL A 185 -35.74 -15.92 -16.13
#